data_AF-A0A091I6S1-F1
#
_entry.id   AF-A0A091I6S1-F1
#
_cell.length_a   1.000
_cell.length_b   1.000
_cell.length_c   1.000
_cell.angle_alpha   90.00
_cell.angle_beta   90.00
_cell.angle_gamma   90.00
#
_symmetry.space_group_name_H-M   'P 1'
#
loop_
_entity.id
_entity.type
_entity.pdbx_description
1 polymer ?
#
loop_
_entity_poly.entity_id
_entity_poly.type
_entity_poly.pdbx_seq_one_letter_code
_entity_poly.pdbx_strand_id
1 'polypeptide(L)'
;SQSFLGGLFVPAYEIDVVLNDAETRKTAEIKTEDGKVEKHFLFYDGESVSGKVNVSFKQPGKRLEHQGIRIEFVGQIELFNDKSNTHEFVNLVKELALPGELTQNRSYDFEFMQVEKPYESYMGANVRLRYFLKVTIVRRLTDLVKEYDLIVHQLATYPDVNNSIKMEVGIEDCLHIEFEYNKSKYHLKDVIVGKIYFLLVRIKIQHMELQLIKKEITGIGPSTTTETETIAKYEIMDGAPVKGESIPIRLFLAGYDPNPTMRDVNKKFSVRYFLNLVLVDEEDRRYFKQQ
;
A
#
# COMPACT_ATOMS: atom_id res chain seq x y z
N SER A 1 -28.87 43.36 -6.16
CA SER A 1 -27.66 43.09 -6.96
C SER A 1 -27.40 41.59 -6.94
N GLN A 2 -27.89 40.88 -7.96
CA GLN A 2 -27.64 39.45 -8.13
C GLN A 2 -26.19 39.26 -8.59
N SER A 3 -25.42 38.49 -7.82
CA SER A 3 -24.06 38.08 -8.12
C SER A 3 -24.04 37.07 -9.28
N PHE A 4 -23.80 37.57 -10.48
CA PHE A 4 -23.71 36.86 -11.76
C PHE A 4 -22.29 36.30 -12.03
N LEU A 5 -21.69 35.59 -11.07
CA LEU A 5 -20.33 35.02 -11.20
C LEU A 5 -20.28 33.57 -10.69
N GLY A 6 -21.05 32.69 -11.32
CA GLY A 6 -21.09 31.25 -10.99
C GLY A 6 -21.14 30.32 -12.22
N GLY A 7 -20.78 30.81 -13.40
CA GLY A 7 -20.70 29.98 -14.61
C GLY A 7 -19.38 29.20 -14.67
N LEU A 8 -19.19 28.22 -13.79
CA LEU A 8 -18.09 27.26 -13.89
C LEU A 8 -18.19 26.53 -15.25
N PHE A 9 -17.10 26.49 -16.00
CA PHE A 9 -16.98 25.78 -17.27
C PHE A 9 -17.34 24.30 -17.10
N VAL A 10 -18.57 23.91 -17.48
CA VAL A 10 -18.94 22.51 -17.57
C VAL A 10 -18.18 21.89 -18.75
N PRO A 11 -17.36 20.83 -18.53
CA PRO A 11 -16.63 20.19 -19.61
C PRO A 11 -17.60 19.70 -20.70
N ALA A 12 -17.25 19.91 -21.97
CA ALA A 12 -18.14 19.58 -23.09
C ALA A 12 -18.41 18.07 -23.21
N TYR A 13 -17.46 17.25 -22.73
CA TYR A 13 -17.48 15.79 -22.78
C TYR A 13 -17.13 15.23 -21.42
N GLU A 14 -17.74 14.11 -21.06
CA GLU A 14 -17.41 13.32 -19.88
C GLU A 14 -17.05 11.89 -20.31
N ILE A 15 -16.00 11.35 -19.71
CA ILE A 15 -15.58 9.96 -19.87
C ILE A 15 -15.87 9.25 -18.56
N ASP A 16 -16.55 8.13 -18.65
CA ASP A 16 -16.86 7.26 -17.53
C ASP A 16 -16.53 5.80 -17.86
N VAL A 17 -16.15 5.02 -16.85
CA VAL A 17 -15.78 3.60 -16.99
C VAL A 17 -16.63 2.79 -16.03
N VAL A 18 -17.39 1.85 -16.58
CA VAL A 18 -18.26 0.95 -15.79
C VAL A 18 -17.78 -0.48 -16.00
N LEU A 19 -17.37 -1.14 -14.92
CA LEU A 19 -17.02 -2.56 -14.96
C LEU A 19 -18.27 -3.42 -15.13
N ASN A 20 -18.15 -4.54 -15.85
CA ASN A 20 -19.29 -5.43 -16.12
C ASN A 20 -19.93 -6.00 -14.85
N ASP A 21 -19.15 -6.17 -13.79
CA ASP A 21 -19.57 -6.75 -12.51
C ASP A 21 -19.60 -5.74 -11.35
N ALA A 22 -19.67 -4.44 -11.66
CA ALA A 22 -19.58 -3.33 -10.70
C ALA A 22 -20.53 -3.44 -9.48
N GLU A 23 -21.72 -4.02 -9.66
CA GLU A 23 -22.71 -4.19 -8.58
C GLU A 23 -22.32 -5.29 -7.58
N THR A 24 -21.58 -6.30 -8.04
CA THR A 24 -21.23 -7.49 -7.24
C THR A 24 -19.76 -7.52 -6.82
N ARG A 25 -18.91 -6.76 -7.51
CA ARG A 25 -17.47 -6.77 -7.30
C ARG A 25 -17.13 -6.15 -5.94
N LYS A 26 -16.25 -6.84 -5.22
CA LYS A 26 -15.74 -6.34 -3.94
C LYS A 26 -14.93 -5.07 -4.15
N THR A 27 -14.91 -4.25 -3.12
CA THR A 27 -14.11 -3.04 -3.04
C THR A 27 -13.14 -3.15 -1.87
N ALA A 28 -12.01 -2.46 -1.97
CA ALA A 28 -11.06 -2.29 -0.88
C ALA A 28 -10.84 -0.80 -0.62
N GLU A 29 -10.29 -0.50 0.55
CA GLU A 29 -9.93 0.86 0.96
C GLU A 29 -8.41 1.04 0.89
N ILE A 30 -7.96 2.22 0.48
CA ILE A 30 -6.55 2.60 0.49
C ILE A 30 -6.41 4.02 1.02
N LYS A 31 -5.46 4.21 1.94
CA LYS A 31 -5.10 5.55 2.43
C LYS A 31 -4.24 6.26 1.39
N THR A 32 -4.58 7.50 1.07
CA THR A 32 -3.84 8.38 0.17
C THR A 32 -2.78 9.18 0.93
N GLU A 33 -1.88 9.85 0.19
CA GLU A 33 -0.83 10.72 0.74
C GLU A 33 -1.39 11.82 1.66
N ASP A 34 -2.56 12.38 1.35
CA ASP A 34 -3.24 13.40 2.15
C ASP A 34 -4.05 12.82 3.32
N GLY A 35 -3.91 11.53 3.61
CA GLY A 35 -4.56 10.84 4.73
C GLY A 35 -6.04 10.53 4.51
N LYS A 36 -6.59 10.80 3.30
CA LYS A 36 -7.95 10.39 2.95
C LYS A 36 -8.01 8.89 2.71
N VAL A 37 -9.18 8.32 2.91
CA VAL A 37 -9.47 6.94 2.58
C VAL A 37 -10.26 6.92 1.28
N GLU A 38 -9.67 6.33 0.25
CA GLU A 38 -10.34 6.09 -1.02
C GLU A 38 -10.80 4.63 -1.11
N LYS A 39 -11.89 4.41 -1.85
CA LYS A 39 -12.50 3.10 -2.04
C LYS A 39 -12.56 2.77 -3.52
N HIS A 40 -11.90 1.69 -3.91
CA HIS A 40 -11.78 1.25 -5.31
C HIS A 40 -12.15 -0.22 -5.45
N PHE A 41 -12.43 -0.67 -6.68
CA PHE A 41 -12.70 -2.08 -6.94
C PHE A 41 -11.47 -2.95 -6.70
N LEU A 42 -11.70 -4.10 -6.06
CA LEU A 42 -10.68 -5.06 -5.69
C LEU A 42 -10.51 -6.12 -6.79
N PHE A 43 -9.26 -6.39 -7.12
CA PHE A 43 -8.84 -7.44 -8.03
C PHE A 43 -7.73 -8.29 -7.42
N TYR A 44 -7.62 -9.52 -7.91
CA TYR A 44 -6.51 -10.43 -7.66
C TYR A 44 -5.75 -10.73 -8.96
N ASP A 45 -4.56 -11.29 -8.81
CA ASP A 45 -3.74 -11.72 -9.93
C ASP A 45 -4.48 -12.74 -10.83
N GLY A 46 -4.29 -12.63 -12.14
CA GLY A 46 -4.94 -13.48 -13.14
C GLY A 46 -6.42 -13.20 -13.41
N GLU A 47 -7.10 -12.31 -12.66
CA GLU A 47 -8.47 -11.91 -12.99
C GLU A 47 -8.53 -11.11 -14.31
N SER A 48 -9.56 -11.35 -15.13
CA SER A 48 -9.88 -10.51 -16.28
C SER A 48 -10.46 -9.18 -15.84
N VAL A 49 -10.22 -8.11 -16.61
CA VAL A 49 -10.78 -6.77 -16.38
C VAL A 49 -11.61 -6.39 -17.60
N SER A 50 -12.92 -6.27 -17.43
CA SER A 50 -13.86 -6.00 -18.52
C SER A 50 -14.94 -5.01 -18.11
N GLY A 51 -15.47 -4.29 -19.09
CA GLY A 51 -16.44 -3.23 -18.84
C GLY A 51 -16.77 -2.43 -20.09
N LYS A 52 -17.30 -1.24 -19.86
CA LYS A 52 -17.65 -0.27 -20.90
C LYS A 52 -17.04 1.09 -20.61
N VAL A 53 -16.53 1.71 -21.67
CA VAL A 53 -16.17 3.13 -21.69
C VAL A 53 -17.33 3.91 -22.25
N ASN A 54 -17.86 4.86 -21.47
CA ASN A 54 -18.95 5.74 -21.85
C ASN A 54 -18.42 7.13 -22.15
N VAL A 55 -18.67 7.64 -23.36
CA VAL A 55 -18.36 9.01 -23.76
C VAL A 55 -19.67 9.78 -23.87
N SER A 56 -19.86 10.75 -22.99
CA SER A 56 -21.11 11.53 -22.87
C SER A 56 -20.92 12.99 -23.24
N PHE A 57 -21.83 13.54 -24.04
CA PHE A 57 -21.89 14.95 -24.43
C PHE A 57 -22.70 15.71 -23.38
N LYS A 58 -22.05 16.65 -22.68
CA LYS A 58 -22.73 17.51 -21.69
C LYS A 58 -23.35 18.75 -22.32
N GLN A 59 -22.91 19.12 -23.52
CA GLN A 59 -23.40 20.27 -24.26
C GLN A 59 -24.04 19.80 -25.58
N PRO A 60 -25.33 20.10 -25.82
CA PRO A 60 -26.01 19.70 -27.05
C PRO A 60 -25.38 20.37 -28.28
N GLY A 61 -25.36 19.65 -29.41
CA GLY A 61 -24.86 20.15 -30.69
C GLY A 61 -23.33 20.28 -30.82
N LYS A 62 -22.57 19.84 -29.81
CA LYS A 62 -21.11 19.72 -29.92
C LYS A 62 -20.72 18.46 -30.69
N ARG A 63 -19.60 18.54 -31.40
CA ARG A 63 -18.94 17.43 -32.07
C ARG A 63 -17.54 17.20 -31.50
N LEU A 64 -17.16 15.94 -31.36
CA LEU A 64 -15.85 15.53 -30.87
C LEU A 64 -15.07 14.85 -32.01
N GLU A 65 -14.24 15.63 -32.69
CA GLU A 65 -13.22 15.11 -33.61
C GLU A 65 -12.06 14.50 -32.81
N HIS A 66 -11.69 13.26 -33.13
CA HIS A 66 -10.63 12.50 -32.45
C HIS A 66 -9.77 11.71 -33.45
N GLN A 67 -8.52 11.44 -33.07
CA GLN A 67 -7.54 10.64 -33.82
C GLN A 67 -7.44 9.20 -33.30
N GLY A 68 -8.39 8.80 -32.46
CA GLY A 68 -8.48 7.45 -31.91
C GLY A 68 -9.03 7.49 -30.49
N ILE A 69 -9.63 6.39 -30.07
CA ILE A 69 -10.06 6.19 -28.68
C ILE A 69 -9.49 4.85 -28.25
N ARG A 70 -8.78 4.84 -27.12
CA ARG A 70 -8.22 3.62 -26.54
C ARG A 70 -8.45 3.57 -25.04
N ILE A 71 -8.39 2.37 -24.51
CA ILE A 71 -8.30 2.10 -23.08
C ILE A 71 -7.04 1.30 -22.81
N GLU A 72 -6.37 1.63 -21.71
CA GLU A 72 -5.15 1.00 -21.26
C GLU A 72 -5.38 0.44 -19.84
N PHE A 73 -4.96 -0.79 -19.57
CA PHE A 73 -4.77 -1.28 -18.20
C PHE A 73 -3.30 -1.08 -17.84
N VAL A 74 -3.03 -0.30 -16.80
CA VAL A 74 -1.68 0.08 -16.39
C VAL A 74 -1.44 -0.34 -14.95
N GLY A 75 -0.31 -1.00 -14.72
CA GLY A 75 0.28 -1.21 -13.40
C GLY A 75 1.64 -0.51 -13.35
N GLN A 76 1.82 0.42 -12.41
CA GLN A 76 3.05 1.22 -12.33
C GLN A 76 3.51 1.49 -10.90
N ILE A 77 4.81 1.75 -10.79
CA ILE A 77 5.48 2.21 -9.57
C ILE A 77 5.93 3.65 -9.79
N GLU A 78 5.48 4.56 -8.93
CA GLU A 78 5.87 5.97 -8.90
C GLU A 78 6.81 6.19 -7.70
N LEU A 79 8.00 6.73 -7.93
CA LEU A 79 8.94 7.11 -6.87
C LEU A 79 8.88 8.62 -6.67
N PHE A 80 8.54 9.10 -5.47
CA PHE A 80 8.25 10.54 -5.25
C PHE A 80 9.50 11.43 -5.30
N ASN A 81 10.66 10.86 -4.99
CA ASN A 81 11.94 11.57 -5.07
C ASN A 81 12.34 11.93 -6.51
N ASP A 82 11.71 11.29 -7.51
CA ASP A 82 11.91 11.62 -8.92
C ASP A 82 10.60 11.42 -9.69
N LYS A 83 9.82 12.50 -9.85
CA LYS A 83 8.54 12.47 -10.57
C LYS A 83 8.66 12.03 -12.03
N SER A 84 9.86 12.08 -12.62
CA SER A 84 10.12 11.53 -13.97
C SER A 84 10.28 10.00 -13.98
N ASN A 85 10.35 9.39 -12.79
CA ASN A 85 10.70 7.99 -12.56
C ASN A 85 9.45 7.14 -12.27
N THR A 86 8.49 7.22 -13.18
CA THR A 86 7.36 6.28 -13.21
C THR A 86 7.79 5.03 -13.98
N HIS A 87 7.52 3.86 -13.40
CA HIS A 87 7.87 2.56 -13.97
C HIS A 87 6.64 1.72 -14.18
N GLU A 88 6.15 1.68 -15.42
CA GLU A 88 5.13 0.72 -15.82
C GLU A 88 5.74 -0.68 -15.85
N PHE A 89 5.11 -1.61 -15.14
CA PHE A 89 5.47 -3.04 -15.15
C PHE A 89 4.39 -3.89 -15.84
N VAL A 90 3.18 -3.34 -16.03
CA VAL A 90 2.14 -3.90 -16.90
C VAL A 90 1.51 -2.74 -17.68
N ASN A 91 1.39 -2.90 -19.00
CA ASN A 91 0.64 -1.99 -19.87
C ASN A 91 -0.03 -2.79 -20.98
N LEU A 92 -1.37 -2.87 -20.93
CA LEU A 92 -2.19 -3.52 -21.95
C LEU A 92 -3.07 -2.49 -22.62
N VAL A 93 -3.07 -2.46 -23.96
CA VAL A 93 -3.80 -1.45 -24.75
C VAL A 93 -4.91 -2.11 -25.57
N LYS A 94 -6.09 -1.50 -25.59
CA LYS A 94 -7.19 -1.87 -26.50
C LYS A 94 -7.71 -0.65 -27.23
N GLU A 95 -7.59 -0.66 -28.55
CA GLU A 95 -8.17 0.35 -29.43
C GLU A 95 -9.69 0.15 -29.50
N LEU A 96 -10.44 1.21 -29.16
CA LEU A 96 -11.91 1.22 -29.09
C LEU A 96 -12.54 1.89 -30.32
N ALA A 97 -11.85 2.86 -30.92
CA ALA A 97 -12.28 3.51 -32.16
C ALA A 97 -11.09 4.03 -32.98
N LEU A 98 -11.17 3.87 -34.30
CA LEU A 98 -10.29 4.53 -35.27
C LEU A 98 -10.53 6.06 -35.29
N PRO A 99 -9.63 6.85 -35.91
CA PRO A 99 -9.86 8.28 -36.13
C PRO A 99 -11.24 8.58 -36.72
N GLY A 100 -11.91 9.61 -36.19
CA GLY A 100 -13.27 9.92 -36.59
C GLY A 100 -13.89 11.07 -35.80
N GLU A 101 -15.23 11.12 -35.84
CA GLU A 101 -16.03 12.13 -35.18
C GLU A 101 -17.17 11.46 -34.39
N LEU A 102 -17.39 11.94 -33.16
CA LEU A 102 -18.58 11.63 -32.38
C LEU A 102 -19.50 12.85 -32.34
N THR A 103 -20.78 12.62 -32.61
CA THR A 103 -21.84 13.64 -32.57
C THR A 103 -22.88 13.39 -31.47
N GLN A 104 -22.83 12.22 -30.83
CA GLN A 104 -23.74 11.79 -29.77
C GLN A 104 -23.03 10.86 -28.79
N ASN A 105 -23.66 10.61 -27.65
CA ASN A 105 -23.15 9.68 -26.64
C ASN A 105 -22.86 8.31 -27.26
N ARG A 106 -21.77 7.68 -26.81
CA ARG A 106 -21.37 6.37 -27.31
C ARG A 106 -20.67 5.56 -26.22
N SER A 107 -20.91 4.25 -26.24
CA SER A 107 -20.26 3.29 -25.36
C SER A 107 -19.41 2.31 -26.15
N TYR A 108 -18.31 1.88 -25.56
CA TYR A 108 -17.38 0.91 -26.15
C TYR A 108 -17.09 -0.18 -25.14
N ASP A 109 -17.34 -1.43 -25.51
CA ASP A 109 -17.02 -2.58 -24.67
C ASP A 109 -15.50 -2.84 -24.71
N PHE A 110 -14.92 -3.21 -23.56
CA PHE A 110 -13.53 -3.63 -23.46
C PHE A 110 -13.41 -4.87 -22.59
N GLU A 111 -12.32 -5.61 -22.83
CA GLU A 111 -11.96 -6.78 -22.04
C GLU A 111 -10.46 -7.02 -22.21
N PHE A 112 -9.79 -7.15 -21.06
CA PHE A 112 -8.45 -7.66 -20.90
C PHE A 112 -8.55 -9.01 -20.18
N MET A 113 -8.17 -10.08 -20.86
CA MET A 113 -8.27 -11.44 -20.31
C MET A 113 -7.04 -11.76 -19.46
N GLN A 114 -7.26 -12.45 -18.32
CA GLN A 114 -6.20 -13.04 -17.50
C GLN A 114 -5.04 -12.08 -17.20
N VAL A 115 -5.37 -10.89 -16.69
CA VAL A 115 -4.39 -9.81 -16.52
C VAL A 115 -3.42 -10.14 -15.39
N GLU A 116 -2.13 -10.11 -15.68
CA GLU A 116 -1.08 -10.23 -14.67
C GLU A 116 -1.08 -9.00 -13.74
N LYS A 117 -1.11 -9.24 -12.43
CA LYS A 117 -1.08 -8.23 -11.36
C LYS A 117 -0.13 -8.72 -10.26
N PRO A 118 1.18 -8.80 -10.56
CA PRO A 118 2.13 -9.54 -9.73
C PRO A 118 2.40 -8.96 -8.35
N TYR A 119 1.94 -7.73 -8.08
CA TYR A 119 2.22 -6.99 -6.85
C TYR A 119 0.95 -6.41 -6.23
N GLU A 120 0.89 -6.37 -4.90
CA GLU A 120 -0.17 -5.70 -4.15
C GLU A 120 -0.06 -4.17 -4.25
N SER A 121 -1.21 -3.49 -4.38
CA SER A 121 -1.29 -2.03 -4.38
C SER A 121 -0.72 -1.46 -3.08
N TYR A 122 0.05 -0.38 -3.18
CA TYR A 122 0.73 0.22 -2.04
C TYR A 122 0.77 1.75 -2.15
N MET A 123 0.44 2.43 -1.05
CA MET A 123 0.69 3.85 -0.88
C MET A 123 1.65 4.04 0.28
N GLY A 124 2.86 4.49 -0.05
CA GLY A 124 3.97 4.67 0.86
C GLY A 124 4.33 6.13 1.11
N ALA A 125 5.45 6.34 1.79
CA ALA A 125 5.98 7.67 2.05
C ALA A 125 6.76 8.23 0.86
N ASN A 126 7.50 7.36 0.15
CA ASN A 126 8.37 7.72 -0.97
C ASN A 126 8.03 6.95 -2.27
N VAL A 127 7.04 6.05 -2.21
CA VAL A 127 6.66 5.19 -3.34
C VAL A 127 5.16 4.93 -3.37
N ARG A 128 4.59 4.89 -4.58
CA ARG A 128 3.23 4.42 -4.85
C ARG A 128 3.28 3.29 -5.87
N LEU A 129 2.61 2.18 -5.59
CA LEU A 129 2.31 1.13 -6.55
C LEU A 129 0.80 1.11 -6.78
N ARG A 130 0.37 1.41 -8.00
CA ARG A 130 -1.06 1.51 -8.34
C ARG A 130 -1.38 0.78 -9.65
N TYR A 131 -2.64 0.40 -9.78
CA TYR A 131 -3.24 -0.12 -10.99
C TYR A 131 -4.43 0.76 -11.38
N PHE A 132 -4.60 1.02 -12.67
CA PHE A 132 -5.72 1.82 -13.14
C PHE A 132 -6.06 1.52 -14.60
N LEU A 133 -7.31 1.81 -14.97
CA LEU A 133 -7.74 1.90 -16.36
C LEU A 133 -7.55 3.35 -16.82
N LYS A 134 -6.89 3.55 -17.96
CA LYS A 134 -6.67 4.88 -18.56
C LYS A 134 -7.35 4.93 -19.91
N VAL A 135 -8.41 5.73 -20.01
CA VAL A 135 -9.07 6.01 -21.30
C VAL A 135 -8.45 7.25 -21.89
N THR A 136 -8.02 7.15 -23.15
CA THR A 136 -7.42 8.25 -23.91
C THR A 136 -8.22 8.47 -25.18
N ILE A 137 -8.81 9.66 -25.33
CA ILE A 137 -9.37 10.16 -26.59
C ILE A 137 -8.33 11.10 -27.20
N VAL A 138 -7.64 10.64 -28.24
CA VAL A 138 -6.56 11.39 -28.88
C VAL A 138 -7.15 12.54 -29.68
N ARG A 139 -6.68 13.76 -29.48
CA ARG A 139 -7.19 14.96 -30.16
C ARG A 139 -6.06 15.76 -30.79
N ARG A 140 -6.40 16.66 -31.71
CA ARG A 140 -5.41 17.49 -32.40
C ARG A 140 -4.61 18.41 -31.45
N LEU A 141 -5.23 18.89 -30.38
CA LEU A 141 -4.62 19.87 -29.47
C LEU A 141 -4.23 19.25 -28.12
N THR A 142 -5.20 18.68 -27.41
CA THR A 142 -5.00 18.10 -26.09
C THR A 142 -5.92 16.91 -25.94
N ASP A 143 -5.32 15.77 -25.62
CA ASP A 143 -6.03 14.53 -25.39
C ASP A 143 -6.97 14.65 -24.19
N LEU A 144 -8.10 13.96 -24.25
CA LEU A 144 -8.94 13.77 -23.08
C LEU A 144 -8.52 12.46 -22.43
N VAL A 145 -8.02 12.56 -21.21
CA VAL A 145 -7.54 11.41 -20.42
C VAL A 145 -8.40 11.28 -19.18
N LYS A 146 -8.86 10.05 -18.91
CA LYS A 146 -9.56 9.70 -17.67
C LYS A 146 -8.93 8.45 -17.10
N GLU A 147 -8.47 8.54 -15.87
CA GLU A 147 -7.99 7.40 -15.08
C GLU A 147 -9.09 6.89 -14.15
N TYR A 148 -9.05 5.59 -13.89
CA TYR A 148 -9.94 4.88 -12.99
C TYR A 148 -9.12 3.87 -12.17
N ASP A 149 -8.85 4.21 -10.91
CA ASP A 149 -8.02 3.42 -10.00
C ASP A 149 -8.66 2.09 -9.60
N LEU A 150 -7.81 1.09 -9.43
CA LEU A 150 -8.13 -0.25 -8.97
C LEU A 150 -7.18 -0.62 -7.82
N ILE A 151 -7.66 -1.46 -6.89
CA ILE A 151 -6.83 -2.04 -5.83
C ILE A 151 -6.57 -3.51 -6.16
N VAL A 152 -5.32 -3.92 -6.05
CA VAL A 152 -4.91 -5.31 -6.16
C VAL A 152 -4.42 -5.78 -4.79
N HIS A 153 -4.92 -6.92 -4.32
CA HIS A 153 -4.34 -7.64 -3.18
C HIS A 153 -3.62 -8.89 -3.67
N GLN A 154 -2.52 -9.24 -3.00
CA GLN A 154 -1.81 -10.49 -3.23
C GLN A 154 -2.06 -11.43 -2.06
N LEU A 155 -2.77 -12.52 -2.33
CA LEU A 155 -3.00 -13.55 -1.33
C LEU A 155 -1.75 -14.41 -1.18
N ALA A 156 -1.35 -14.65 0.06
CA ALA A 156 -0.31 -15.61 0.40
C ALA A 156 -0.91 -16.74 1.22
N THR A 157 -0.42 -17.95 1.02
CA THR A 157 -0.66 -19.07 1.94
C THR A 157 0.29 -18.96 3.11
N TYR A 158 -0.16 -19.40 4.29
CA TYR A 158 0.73 -19.53 5.44
C TYR A 158 1.89 -20.48 5.08
N PRO A 159 3.10 -20.22 5.58
CA PRO A 159 4.21 -21.14 5.38
C PRO A 159 3.93 -22.47 6.08
N ASP A 160 4.38 -23.58 5.50
CA ASP A 160 4.29 -24.91 6.12
C ASP A 160 5.04 -24.97 7.46
N VAL A 161 6.12 -24.19 7.58
CA VAL A 161 6.94 -24.05 8.77
C VAL A 161 6.93 -22.60 9.26
N ASN A 162 6.51 -22.39 10.50
CA ASN A 162 6.49 -21.08 11.14
C ASN A 162 7.04 -21.19 12.56
N ASN A 163 8.36 -21.15 12.67
CA ASN A 163 9.06 -21.37 13.93
C ASN A 163 8.90 -20.18 14.87
N SER A 164 8.98 -20.46 16.18
CA SER A 164 9.18 -19.40 17.16
C SER A 164 10.53 -18.73 16.94
N ILE A 165 10.61 -17.47 17.31
CA ILE A 165 11.83 -16.70 17.26
C ILE A 165 12.20 -16.31 18.69
N LYS A 166 13.47 -16.46 19.01
CA LYS A 166 14.07 -16.00 20.26
C LYS A 166 15.02 -14.85 19.96
N MET A 167 14.78 -13.73 20.62
CA MET A 167 15.57 -12.52 20.55
C MET A 167 16.16 -12.22 21.93
N GLU A 168 17.48 -12.09 22.01
CA GLU A 168 18.18 -11.85 23.27
C GLU A 168 18.78 -10.44 23.30
N VAL A 169 18.61 -9.77 24.44
CA VAL A 169 19.25 -8.50 24.77
C VAL A 169 20.14 -8.73 25.98
N GLY A 170 21.45 -8.59 25.76
CA GLY A 170 22.46 -8.90 26.76
C GLY A 170 23.47 -7.77 26.89
N ILE A 171 23.79 -7.42 28.12
CA ILE A 171 24.99 -6.66 28.51
C ILE A 171 25.73 -7.58 29.46
N GLU A 172 26.98 -7.87 29.13
CA GLU A 172 27.84 -8.75 29.93
C GLU A 172 27.80 -8.36 31.42
N ASP A 173 27.60 -9.36 32.27
CA ASP A 173 27.51 -9.23 33.73
C ASP A 173 26.47 -8.25 34.30
N CYS A 174 25.61 -7.66 33.47
CA CYS A 174 24.69 -6.59 33.87
C CYS A 174 23.21 -6.89 33.57
N LEU A 175 22.91 -7.35 32.36
CA LEU A 175 21.55 -7.57 31.89
C LEU A 175 21.50 -8.75 30.93
N HIS A 176 20.54 -9.64 31.11
CA HIS A 176 20.25 -10.68 30.12
C HIS A 176 18.75 -10.93 30.11
N ILE A 177 18.12 -10.55 28.99
CA ILE A 177 16.69 -10.69 28.76
C ILE A 177 16.48 -11.48 27.47
N GLU A 178 15.55 -12.43 27.54
CA GLU A 178 15.11 -13.22 26.40
C GLU A 178 13.67 -12.86 26.06
N PHE A 179 13.42 -12.49 24.81
CA PHE A 179 12.08 -12.36 24.26
C PHE A 179 11.83 -13.48 23.25
N GLU A 180 10.87 -14.36 23.54
CA GLU A 180 10.43 -15.40 22.63
C GLU A 180 9.03 -15.07 22.09
N TYR A 181 8.81 -15.21 20.79
CA TYR A 181 7.50 -15.05 20.16
C TYR A 181 7.18 -16.18 19.19
N ASN A 182 5.89 -16.50 19.06
CA ASN A 182 5.41 -17.80 18.60
C ASN A 182 5.59 -18.08 17.10
N LYS A 183 5.75 -17.04 16.27
CA LYS A 183 5.85 -17.17 14.80
C LYS A 183 6.85 -16.18 14.21
N SER A 184 7.44 -16.55 13.09
CA SER A 184 8.24 -15.67 12.22
C SER A 184 7.42 -14.91 11.19
N LYS A 185 6.23 -15.39 10.85
CA LYS A 185 5.31 -14.78 9.87
C LYS A 185 3.91 -14.69 10.46
N TYR A 186 3.29 -13.53 10.31
CA TYR A 186 1.95 -13.23 10.82
C TYR A 186 1.07 -12.73 9.68
N HIS A 187 -0.21 -13.10 9.73
CA HIS A 187 -1.22 -12.45 8.91
C HIS A 187 -1.57 -11.08 9.48
N LEU A 188 -2.10 -10.16 8.66
CA LEU A 188 -2.36 -8.76 9.04
C LEU A 188 -3.31 -8.61 10.24
N LYS A 189 -4.14 -9.62 10.49
CA LYS A 189 -5.10 -9.68 11.61
C LYS A 189 -4.72 -10.68 12.70
N ASP A 190 -3.50 -11.23 12.65
CA ASP A 190 -3.01 -12.21 13.62
C ASP A 190 -2.64 -11.53 14.95
N VAL A 191 -2.27 -12.34 15.94
CA VAL A 191 -1.80 -11.89 17.25
C VAL A 191 -0.39 -12.42 17.47
N ILE A 192 0.53 -11.50 17.77
CA ILE A 192 1.87 -11.85 18.21
C ILE A 192 1.78 -12.27 19.68
N VAL A 193 2.06 -13.55 19.94
CA VAL A 193 2.05 -14.12 21.28
C VAL A 193 3.49 -14.42 21.67
N GLY A 194 3.95 -13.82 22.75
CA GLY A 194 5.31 -14.01 23.22
C GLY A 194 5.43 -13.97 24.73
N LYS A 195 6.66 -14.11 25.21
CA LYS A 195 7.03 -13.99 26.62
C LYS A 195 8.40 -13.34 26.71
N ILE A 196 8.56 -12.47 27.70
CA ILE A 196 9.86 -11.92 28.09
C ILE A 196 10.31 -12.66 29.34
N TYR A 197 11.56 -13.09 29.38
CA TYR A 197 12.17 -13.80 30.50
C TYR A 197 13.43 -13.09 30.97
N PHE A 198 13.52 -12.82 32.27
CA PHE A 198 14.62 -12.08 32.88
C PHE A 198 15.67 -13.04 33.45
N LEU A 199 16.74 -13.31 32.69
CA LEU A 199 17.82 -14.23 33.08
C LEU A 199 18.82 -13.59 34.06
N LEU A 200 19.12 -12.31 33.86
CA LEU A 200 19.99 -11.51 34.71
C LEU A 200 19.51 -10.05 34.72
N VAL A 201 19.35 -9.47 35.91
CA VAL A 201 18.99 -8.06 36.08
C VAL A 201 19.85 -7.50 37.22
N ARG A 202 20.91 -6.76 36.86
CA ARG A 202 21.78 -6.03 37.80
C ARG A 202 21.76 -4.52 37.57
N ILE A 203 21.13 -4.08 36.48
CA ILE A 203 20.79 -2.67 36.24
C ILE A 203 19.31 -2.46 36.57
N LYS A 204 18.97 -1.26 37.02
CA LYS A 204 17.58 -0.89 37.26
C LYS A 204 16.94 -0.39 35.97
N ILE A 205 15.90 -1.10 35.54
CA ILE A 205 15.14 -0.75 34.34
C ILE A 205 14.07 0.25 34.75
N GLN A 206 14.01 1.37 34.04
CA GLN A 206 12.97 2.39 34.23
C GLN A 206 11.78 2.08 33.31
N HIS A 207 12.03 1.82 32.03
CA HIS A 207 10.99 1.65 31.02
C HIS A 207 11.32 0.48 30.09
N MET A 208 10.30 -0.28 29.71
CA MET A 208 10.42 -1.32 28.68
C MET A 208 9.20 -1.31 27.75
N GLU A 209 9.46 -1.33 26.45
CA GLU A 209 8.42 -1.36 25.42
C GLU A 209 8.78 -2.26 24.25
N LEU A 210 7.76 -2.82 23.61
CA LEU A 210 7.86 -3.52 22.34
C LEU A 210 7.28 -2.63 21.24
N GLN A 211 8.06 -2.38 20.21
CA GLN A 211 7.63 -1.58 19.07
C GLN A 211 7.42 -2.47 17.83
N LEU A 212 6.38 -2.18 17.06
CA LEU A 212 6.23 -2.65 15.68
C LEU A 212 6.74 -1.55 14.76
N ILE A 213 7.84 -1.81 14.06
CA ILE A 213 8.48 -0.84 13.16
C ILE A 213 8.28 -1.30 11.72
N LYS A 214 7.80 -0.39 10.87
CA LYS A 214 7.80 -0.52 9.42
C LYS A 214 8.97 0.25 8.84
N LYS A 215 9.71 -0.40 7.96
CA LYS A 215 10.76 0.22 7.14
C LYS A 215 10.37 0.14 5.68
N GLU A 216 10.19 1.29 5.05
CA GLU A 216 10.02 1.43 3.60
C GLU A 216 11.36 1.83 3.00
N ILE A 217 11.88 1.00 2.10
CA ILE A 217 13.19 1.18 1.49
C ILE A 217 12.94 1.41 0.00
N THR A 218 13.32 2.56 -0.54
CA THR A 218 13.15 2.91 -1.96
C THR A 218 14.51 3.20 -2.61
N GLY A 219 14.62 2.96 -3.92
CA GLY A 219 15.85 3.23 -4.69
C GLY A 219 16.69 1.97 -4.98
N ILE A 220 17.79 2.16 -5.70
CA ILE A 220 18.67 1.06 -6.16
C ILE A 220 20.12 1.38 -5.82
N GLY A 221 20.77 0.48 -5.08
CA GLY A 221 22.19 0.61 -4.79
C GLY A 221 22.50 1.84 -3.93
N PRO A 222 23.48 2.69 -4.29
CA PRO A 222 23.89 3.83 -3.47
C PRO A 222 22.81 4.90 -3.24
N SER A 223 21.78 4.97 -4.09
CA SER A 223 20.67 5.94 -3.98
C SER A 223 19.49 5.44 -3.14
N THR A 224 19.73 4.50 -2.23
CA THR A 224 18.68 3.94 -1.37
C THR A 224 18.27 4.92 -0.28
N THR A 225 16.97 5.16 -0.13
CA THR A 225 16.38 5.90 0.99
C THR A 225 15.57 4.94 1.86
N THR A 226 15.63 5.11 3.18
CA THR A 226 14.85 4.29 4.12
C THR A 226 13.99 5.19 5.00
N GLU A 227 12.69 5.08 4.85
CA GLU A 227 11.72 5.67 5.77
C GLU A 227 11.40 4.67 6.88
N THR A 228 11.41 5.13 8.13
CA THR A 228 11.14 4.27 9.30
C THR A 228 9.96 4.82 10.09
N GLU A 229 8.91 4.04 10.19
CA GLU A 229 7.68 4.37 10.90
C GLU A 229 7.51 3.43 12.12
N THR A 230 7.24 4.00 13.29
CA THR A 230 6.83 3.20 14.45
C THR A 230 5.30 3.07 14.46
N ILE A 231 4.81 1.93 14.00
CA ILE A 231 3.37 1.65 13.85
C ILE A 231 2.69 1.46 15.20
N ALA A 232 3.36 0.75 16.10
CA ALA A 232 2.83 0.45 17.42
C ALA A 232 3.92 0.61 18.47
N LYS A 233 3.53 1.11 19.64
CA LYS A 233 4.30 1.04 20.88
C LYS A 233 3.46 0.32 21.92
N TYR A 234 3.98 -0.78 22.43
CA TYR A 234 3.36 -1.58 23.47
C TYR A 234 4.22 -1.46 24.71
N GLU A 235 3.80 -0.63 25.65
CA GLU A 235 4.46 -0.47 26.95
C GLU A 235 4.27 -1.76 27.75
N ILE A 236 5.36 -2.34 28.23
CA ILE A 236 5.33 -3.64 28.89
C ILE A 236 5.34 -3.46 30.40
N MET A 237 6.19 -2.57 30.90
CA MET A 237 6.48 -2.46 32.32
C MET A 237 7.07 -1.09 32.65
N ASP A 238 6.63 -0.58 33.80
CA ASP A 238 7.21 0.54 34.54
C ASP A 238 7.63 0.00 35.92
N GLY A 239 8.93 -0.29 36.09
CA GLY A 239 9.47 -0.89 37.32
C GLY A 239 10.64 -1.85 37.14
N ALA A 240 11.22 -2.29 38.26
CA ALA A 240 12.43 -3.12 38.31
C ALA A 240 12.07 -4.62 38.39
N PRO A 241 12.20 -5.39 37.30
CA PRO A 241 11.95 -6.82 37.30
C PRO A 241 13.05 -7.56 38.07
N VAL A 242 12.75 -8.74 38.59
CA VAL A 242 13.75 -9.61 39.21
C VAL A 242 14.10 -10.82 38.35
N LYS A 243 15.29 -11.39 38.61
CA LYS A 243 15.74 -12.60 37.94
C LYS A 243 14.71 -13.73 38.11
N GLY A 244 14.36 -14.38 37.00
CA GLY A 244 13.42 -15.49 36.93
C GLY A 244 11.97 -15.06 36.66
N GLU A 245 11.67 -13.76 36.63
CA GLU A 245 10.34 -13.29 36.24
C GLU A 245 10.08 -13.50 34.74
N SER A 246 8.80 -13.64 34.41
CA SER A 246 8.33 -13.75 33.04
C SER A 246 7.10 -12.88 32.81
N ILE A 247 7.09 -12.12 31.72
CA ILE A 247 5.96 -11.27 31.34
C ILE A 247 5.36 -11.80 30.02
N PRO A 248 4.09 -12.22 29.99
CA PRO A 248 3.43 -12.63 28.75
C PRO A 248 3.08 -11.41 27.89
N ILE A 249 3.25 -11.54 26.57
CA ILE A 249 3.00 -10.49 25.58
C ILE A 249 1.92 -10.96 24.59
N ARG A 250 0.94 -10.08 24.33
CA ARG A 250 -0.08 -10.28 23.28
C ARG A 250 -0.30 -8.97 22.52
N LEU A 251 0.24 -8.88 21.31
CA LEU A 251 0.09 -7.72 20.43
C LEU A 251 -0.86 -8.07 19.27
N PHE A 252 -2.01 -7.40 19.22
CA PHE A 252 -3.05 -7.63 18.22
C PHE A 252 -2.79 -6.77 16.97
N LEU A 253 -2.49 -7.41 15.83
CA LEU A 253 -2.11 -6.67 14.61
C LEU A 253 -3.29 -5.96 13.93
N ALA A 254 -4.50 -6.50 14.10
CA ALA A 254 -5.71 -5.99 13.46
C ALA A 254 -6.02 -4.50 13.79
N GLY A 255 -5.57 -4.00 14.94
CA GLY A 255 -5.80 -2.61 15.35
C GLY A 255 -4.88 -1.59 14.68
N TYR A 256 -3.82 -2.05 14.01
CA TYR A 256 -2.80 -1.19 13.40
C TYR A 256 -2.87 -1.12 11.87
N ASP A 257 -3.72 -1.94 11.26
CA ASP A 257 -3.94 -1.99 9.81
C ASP A 257 -2.64 -2.00 8.97
N PRO A 258 -1.69 -2.92 9.25
CA PRO A 258 -0.44 -2.98 8.51
C PRO A 258 -0.65 -3.51 7.09
N ASN A 259 0.21 -3.12 6.15
CA ASN A 259 0.33 -3.77 4.85
C ASN A 259 1.13 -5.08 4.96
N PRO A 260 1.05 -5.97 3.96
CA PRO A 260 1.95 -7.11 3.86
C PRO A 260 3.42 -6.69 3.76
N THR A 261 4.31 -7.61 4.13
CA THR A 261 5.73 -7.47 3.81
C THR A 261 5.90 -7.57 2.29
N MET A 262 6.51 -6.55 1.69
CA MET A 262 6.79 -6.48 0.26
C MET A 262 8.30 -6.53 0.07
N ARG A 263 8.82 -7.57 -0.59
CA ARG A 263 10.28 -7.76 -0.74
C ARG A 263 10.69 -7.51 -2.18
N ASP A 264 11.61 -6.56 -2.36
CA ASP A 264 12.28 -6.25 -3.62
C ASP A 264 11.31 -6.11 -4.80
N VAL A 265 10.19 -5.41 -4.58
CA VAL A 265 9.10 -5.23 -5.55
C VAL A 265 9.66 -4.56 -6.79
N ASN A 266 9.67 -5.31 -7.89
CA ASN A 266 10.30 -4.94 -9.16
C ASN A 266 11.73 -4.37 -9.01
N LYS A 267 12.47 -4.76 -7.96
CA LYS A 267 13.77 -4.18 -7.56
C LYS A 267 13.74 -2.66 -7.36
N LYS A 268 12.60 -2.08 -6.99
CA LYS A 268 12.42 -0.63 -6.78
C LYS A 268 12.25 -0.27 -5.31
N PHE A 269 11.53 -1.08 -4.56
CA PHE A 269 11.32 -0.83 -3.14
C PHE A 269 11.06 -2.12 -2.35
N SER A 270 11.17 -1.99 -1.02
CA SER A 270 10.78 -3.01 -0.05
C SER A 270 10.00 -2.36 1.10
N VAL A 271 9.02 -3.09 1.64
CA VAL A 271 8.32 -2.76 2.89
C VAL A 271 8.54 -3.92 3.85
N ARG A 272 9.21 -3.66 4.97
CA ARG A 272 9.58 -4.69 5.95
C ARG A 272 9.11 -4.29 7.35
N TYR A 273 8.70 -5.30 8.10
CA TYR A 273 8.24 -5.14 9.47
C TYR A 273 9.24 -5.79 10.42
N PHE A 274 9.42 -5.16 11.58
CA PHE A 274 10.34 -5.60 12.61
C PHE A 274 9.72 -5.43 13.98
N LEU A 275 10.01 -6.37 14.86
CA LEU A 275 9.79 -6.19 16.30
C LEU A 275 11.05 -5.58 16.89
N ASN A 276 10.90 -4.49 17.64
CA ASN A 276 12.00 -3.80 18.30
C ASN A 276 11.71 -3.73 19.80
N LEU A 277 12.45 -4.52 20.59
CA LEU A 277 12.39 -4.44 22.04
C LEU A 277 13.30 -3.29 22.49
N VAL A 278 12.75 -2.35 23.25
CA VAL A 278 13.43 -1.17 23.75
C VAL A 278 13.40 -1.18 25.27
N LEU A 279 14.55 -0.92 25.87
CA LEU A 279 14.73 -0.79 27.31
C LEU A 279 15.42 0.54 27.62
N VAL A 280 15.00 1.20 28.69
CA VAL A 280 15.60 2.41 29.24
C VAL A 280 15.88 2.18 30.72
N ASP A 281 17.07 2.50 31.18
CA ASP A 281 17.44 2.40 32.59
C ASP A 281 17.30 3.75 33.33
N GLU A 282 17.51 3.75 34.64
CA GLU A 282 17.43 4.97 35.48
C GLU A 282 18.45 6.08 35.10
N GLU A 283 19.44 5.77 34.26
CA GLU A 283 20.44 6.73 33.75
C GLU A 283 20.09 7.22 32.33
N ASP A 284 18.86 7.01 31.86
CA ASP A 284 18.38 7.30 30.50
C ASP A 284 19.15 6.59 29.38
N ARG A 285 19.90 5.52 29.70
CA ARG A 285 20.60 4.71 28.68
C ARG A 285 19.61 3.81 27.97
N ARG A 286 19.67 3.80 26.63
CA ARG A 286 18.74 3.05 25.78
C ARG A 286 19.41 1.80 25.21
N TYR A 287 18.78 0.66 25.43
CA TYR A 287 19.15 -0.63 24.85
C TYR A 287 18.03 -1.09 23.91
N PHE A 288 18.39 -1.56 22.72
CA PHE A 288 17.38 -2.06 21.80
C PHE A 288 17.89 -3.25 20.99
N LYS A 289 16.96 -4.12 20.62
CA LYS A 289 17.20 -5.23 19.72
C LYS A 289 16.03 -5.37 18.77
N GLN A 290 16.38 -5.50 17.49
CA GLN A 290 15.42 -5.57 16.39
C GLN A 290 15.56 -6.91 15.67
N GLN A 291 14.42 -7.50 15.30
CA GLN A 291 14.33 -8.70 14.47
C GLN A 291 13.16 -8.65 13.50
#